data_AF-B7PYL1-F1
#
_entry.id   AF-B7PYL1-F1
#
_cell.length_a   1.000
_cell.length_b   1.000
_cell.length_c   1.000
_cell.angle_alpha   90.00
_cell.angle_beta   90.00
_cell.angle_gamma   90.00
#
_symmetry.space_group_name_H-M   'P 1'
#
loop_
_entity.id
_entity.type
_entity.pdbx_description
1 polymer ?
#
loop_
_entity_poly.entity_id
_entity_poly.type
_entity_poly.pdbx_seq_one_letter_code
_entity_poly.pdbx_strand_id
1 'polypeptide(L)'
;MPAPIFHRLQCIKEMRWSFGSVLSPDLKASMSEQEQQWFQRYSSNLADYMSSIGGGVGLDLMKYRNPPKSLYIQIKCLYMKTAVSLVQ
;
A
#
# COMPACT_ATOMS: atom_id res chain seq x y z
N MET A 1 14.90 -23.22 -11.35
CA MET A 1 13.86 -22.17 -11.41
C MET A 1 13.26 -21.98 -10.02
N PRO A 2 13.50 -20.85 -9.31
CA PRO A 2 12.82 -20.59 -8.05
C PRO A 2 11.43 -19.96 -8.34
N ALA A 3 10.52 -20.74 -8.90
CA ALA A 3 9.22 -20.25 -9.38
C ALA A 3 8.15 -20.01 -8.27
N PRO A 4 8.02 -20.84 -7.21
CA PRO A 4 6.93 -20.70 -6.25
C PRO A 4 7.10 -19.51 -5.29
N ILE A 5 8.32 -19.31 -4.78
CA ILE A 5 8.62 -18.27 -3.78
C ILE A 5 8.57 -16.88 -4.43
N PHE A 6 9.10 -16.75 -5.65
CA PHE A 6 9.06 -15.49 -6.38
C PHE A 6 7.62 -15.06 -6.66
N HIS A 7 6.75 -15.99 -7.08
CA HIS A 7 5.35 -15.70 -7.32
C HIS A 7 4.64 -15.17 -6.06
N ARG A 8 4.85 -15.84 -4.91
CA ARG A 8 4.30 -15.39 -3.62
C ARG A 8 4.75 -13.98 -3.25
N LEU A 9 6.05 -13.67 -3.43
CA LEU A 9 6.58 -12.33 -3.16
C LEU A 9 5.98 -11.26 -4.08
N GLN A 10 5.70 -11.58 -5.34
CA GLN A 10 4.99 -10.65 -6.23
C GLN A 10 3.57 -10.37 -5.75
N CYS A 11 2.81 -11.40 -5.31
CA CYS A 11 1.49 -11.19 -4.73
C CYS A 11 1.55 -10.29 -3.48
N ILE A 12 2.52 -10.51 -2.60
CA ILE A 12 2.73 -9.69 -1.39
C ILE A 12 3.09 -8.24 -1.77
N LYS A 13 3.89 -8.05 -2.83
CA LYS A 13 4.18 -6.73 -3.39
C LYS A 13 2.88 -6.06 -3.87
N GLU A 14 2.08 -6.73 -4.67
CA GLU A 14 0.80 -6.21 -5.17
C GLU A 14 -0.16 -5.82 -4.03
N MET A 15 -0.16 -6.57 -2.93
CA MET A 15 -0.90 -6.22 -1.72
C MET A 15 -0.43 -4.88 -1.13
N ARG A 16 0.88 -4.60 -1.10
CA ARG A 16 1.41 -3.29 -0.69
C ARG A 16 0.87 -2.17 -1.57
N TRP A 17 0.82 -2.41 -2.88
CA TRP A 17 0.30 -1.46 -3.88
C TRP A 17 -1.25 -1.34 -3.78
N SER A 18 -1.98 -2.32 -3.29
CA SER A 18 -3.46 -2.26 -3.25
C SER A 18 -4.02 -1.73 -1.93
N PHE A 19 -3.45 -2.18 -0.80
CA PHE A 19 -3.98 -1.88 0.54
C PHE A 19 -3.14 -0.87 1.34
N GLY A 20 -1.92 -0.58 0.88
CA GLY A 20 -1.01 0.30 1.61
C GLY A 20 -0.06 -0.45 2.54
N SER A 21 0.59 0.28 3.46
CA SER A 21 1.57 -0.27 4.41
C SER A 21 0.94 -1.09 5.54
N VAL A 22 -0.37 -0.96 5.74
CA VAL A 22 -1.11 -1.66 6.81
C VAL A 22 -1.91 -2.80 6.20
N LEU A 23 -1.50 -4.02 6.48
CA LEU A 23 -2.27 -5.23 6.16
C LEU A 23 -3.16 -5.63 7.32
N SER A 24 -4.35 -6.14 7.01
CA SER A 24 -5.26 -6.75 8.00
C SER A 24 -4.57 -7.89 8.77
N PRO A 25 -4.89 -8.08 10.06
CA PRO A 25 -4.30 -9.13 10.88
C PRO A 25 -4.52 -10.53 10.31
N ASP A 26 -5.70 -10.78 9.71
CA ASP A 26 -6.03 -12.06 9.07
C ASP A 26 -5.08 -12.39 7.91
N LEU A 27 -4.70 -11.37 7.13
CA LEU A 27 -3.77 -11.53 6.02
C LEU A 27 -2.35 -11.77 6.53
N LYS A 28 -1.93 -11.08 7.58
CA LYS A 28 -0.63 -11.30 8.22
C LYS A 28 -0.51 -12.72 8.78
N ALA A 29 -1.59 -13.27 9.36
CA ALA A 29 -1.62 -14.64 9.87
C ALA A 29 -1.41 -15.71 8.78
N SER A 30 -1.75 -15.40 7.52
CA SER A 30 -1.53 -16.29 6.38
C SER A 30 -0.09 -16.27 5.82
N MET A 31 0.74 -15.33 6.28
CA MET A 31 2.11 -15.13 5.81
C MET A 31 3.12 -15.74 6.78
N SER A 32 4.18 -16.33 6.25
CA SER A 32 5.33 -16.74 7.06
C SER A 32 6.04 -15.54 7.67
N GLU A 33 6.76 -15.75 8.77
CA GLU A 33 7.51 -14.68 9.45
C GLU A 33 8.51 -13.97 8.50
N GLN A 34 9.18 -14.74 7.64
CA GLN A 34 10.12 -14.20 6.65
C GLN A 34 9.43 -13.28 5.63
N GLU A 35 8.23 -13.66 5.16
CA GLU A 35 7.43 -12.85 4.24
C GLU A 35 6.93 -11.56 4.90
N GLN A 36 6.56 -11.62 6.19
CA GLN A 36 6.17 -10.44 6.95
C GLN A 36 7.34 -9.47 7.13
N GLN A 37 8.52 -9.97 7.49
CA GLN A 37 9.74 -9.16 7.60
C GLN A 37 10.13 -8.55 6.24
N TRP A 38 10.01 -9.32 5.16
CA TRP A 38 10.24 -8.82 3.80
C TRP A 38 9.27 -7.69 3.44
N PHE A 39 7.98 -7.85 3.75
CA PHE A 39 6.96 -6.84 3.50
C PHE A 39 7.23 -5.54 4.28
N GLN A 40 7.66 -5.65 5.54
CA GLN A 40 8.04 -4.48 6.35
C GLN A 40 9.23 -3.74 5.73
N ARG A 41 10.30 -4.46 5.38
CA ARG A 41 11.48 -3.87 4.73
C ARG A 41 11.12 -3.21 3.39
N TYR A 42 10.31 -3.88 2.58
CA TYR A 42 9.84 -3.33 1.30
C TYR A 42 9.00 -2.05 1.52
N SER A 43 8.15 -2.05 2.54
CA SER A 43 7.31 -0.90 2.88
C SER A 43 8.11 0.31 3.35
N SER A 44 9.15 0.10 4.17
CA SER A 44 10.09 1.15 4.59
C SER A 44 10.86 1.71 3.40
N ASN A 45 11.48 0.85 2.58
CA ASN A 45 12.23 1.29 1.41
C ASN A 45 11.36 2.09 0.43
N LEU A 46 10.09 1.69 0.26
CA LEU A 46 9.15 2.42 -0.58
C LEU A 46 8.80 3.79 0.03
N ALA A 47 8.64 3.88 1.35
CA ALA A 47 8.39 5.14 2.03
C ALA A 47 9.59 6.09 1.90
N ASP A 48 10.81 5.58 2.10
CA ASP A 48 12.05 6.34 1.91
C ASP A 48 12.15 6.84 0.47
N TYR A 49 11.88 5.97 -0.50
CA TYR A 49 11.85 6.35 -1.91
C TYR A 49 10.83 7.47 -2.16
N MET A 50 9.58 7.31 -1.70
CA MET A 50 8.52 8.32 -1.83
C MET A 50 8.89 9.66 -1.17
N SER A 51 9.62 9.64 -0.06
CA SER A 51 10.13 10.88 0.58
C SER A 51 11.27 11.53 -0.19
N SER A 52 12.13 10.73 -0.84
CA SER A 52 13.30 11.22 -1.59
C SER A 52 12.93 11.87 -2.91
N ILE A 53 11.82 11.45 -3.52
CA ILE A 53 11.31 12.01 -4.77
C ILE A 53 10.40 13.21 -4.47
N GLY A 54 10.41 14.23 -5.33
CA GLY A 54 9.56 15.42 -5.16
C GLY A 54 10.21 16.60 -4.41
N GLY A 55 11.54 16.73 -4.46
CA GLY A 55 12.24 17.97 -4.11
C GLY A 55 12.05 18.44 -2.66
N GLY A 56 11.89 17.50 -1.71
CA GLY A 56 11.74 17.80 -0.28
C GLY A 56 10.30 17.78 0.25
N VAL A 57 9.29 17.66 -0.62
CA VAL A 57 7.87 17.55 -0.21
C VAL A 57 7.42 16.09 -0.09
N GLY A 58 8.15 15.17 -0.73
CA GLY A 58 7.73 13.78 -0.88
C GLY A 58 6.61 13.63 -1.91
N LEU A 59 6.60 12.52 -2.65
CA LEU A 59 5.54 12.19 -3.59
C LEU A 59 4.95 10.82 -3.24
N ASP A 60 3.65 10.81 -2.91
CA ASP A 60 2.92 9.57 -2.72
C ASP A 60 2.47 8.98 -4.07
N LEU A 61 3.20 7.95 -4.51
CA LEU A 61 2.93 7.20 -5.75
C LEU A 61 1.65 6.35 -5.68
N MET A 62 1.05 6.21 -4.51
CA MET A 62 -0.10 5.34 -4.27
C MET A 62 -1.42 6.07 -4.51
N LYS A 63 -1.43 7.40 -4.38
CA LYS A 63 -2.63 8.23 -4.30
C LYS A 63 -3.27 8.54 -5.66
N TYR A 64 -2.47 8.56 -6.74
CA TYR A 64 -2.91 9.04 -8.06
C TYR A 64 -2.90 7.97 -9.17
N ARG A 65 -3.14 6.69 -8.85
CA ARG A 65 -3.15 5.65 -9.88
C ARG A 65 -4.33 5.69 -10.84
N ASN A 66 -5.43 6.31 -10.42
CA ASN A 66 -6.60 6.49 -11.27
C ASN A 66 -6.67 7.95 -11.70
N PRO A 67 -7.00 8.23 -12.97
CA PRO A 67 -7.19 9.60 -13.42
C PRO A 67 -8.32 10.26 -12.59
N PRO A 68 -8.12 11.49 -12.10
CA PRO A 68 -9.12 12.16 -11.28
C PRO A 68 -10.39 12.42 -12.11
N LYS A 69 -11.52 11.81 -11.68
CA LYS A 69 -12.80 11.91 -12.40
C LYS A 69 -13.49 13.26 -12.19
N SER A 70 -13.34 13.90 -11.02
CA SER A 70 -13.91 15.20 -10.64
C SER A 70 -13.28 15.69 -9.33
N LEU A 71 -13.24 17.02 -9.11
CA LEU A 71 -12.64 17.63 -7.90
C LEU A 71 -13.41 17.28 -6.60
N TYR A 72 -14.73 17.06 -6.71
CA TYR A 72 -15.59 16.61 -5.63
C TYR A 72 -16.32 15.33 -6.05
N ILE A 73 -16.32 14.32 -5.18
CA ILE A 73 -16.97 13.03 -5.42
C ILE A 73 -17.86 12.71 -4.22
N GLN A 74 -19.12 12.37 -4.47
CA GLN A 74 -20.02 11.86 -3.44
C GLN A 74 -19.77 10.37 -3.23
N ILE A 75 -19.38 9.97 -2.02
CA ILE A 75 -19.08 8.58 -1.67
C ILE A 75 -20.20 8.06 -0.76
N LYS A 76 -20.79 6.91 -1.11
CA LYS A 76 -21.67 6.16 -0.20
C LYS A 76 -20.82 5.15 0.57
N CYS A 77 -20.68 5.34 1.88
CA CYS A 77 -19.97 4.40 2.74
C CYS A 77 -20.85 3.19 3.06
N LEU A 78 -20.37 1.98 2.77
CA LEU A 78 -21.06 0.74 3.14
C LEU A 78 -20.89 0.38 4.64
N TYR A 79 -19.79 0.85 5.26
CA TYR A 79 -19.46 0.63 6.67
C TYR A 79 -18.53 1.75 7.16
N MET A 80 -18.90 2.45 8.23
CA MET A 80 -18.04 3.44 8.89
C MET A 80 -17.05 2.72 9.82
N LYS A 81 -15.76 2.76 9.51
CA LYS A 81 -14.68 2.63 10.50
C LYS A 81 -13.93 3.96 10.50
N THR A 82 -14.10 4.72 11.57
CA THR A 82 -13.44 5.99 11.95
C THR A 82 -13.01 6.88 10.78
N ALA A 83 -13.79 7.93 10.55
CA ALA A 83 -13.57 8.94 9.53
C ALA A 83 -12.18 9.61 9.66
N VAL A 84 -11.31 9.38 8.68
CA VAL A 84 -10.27 10.34 8.31
C VAL A 84 -10.34 10.52 6.79
N SER A 85 -11.32 11.32 6.37
CA SER A 85 -11.27 11.98 5.08
C SER A 85 -10.70 13.38 5.33
N LEU A 86 -9.38 13.50 5.23
CA LEU A 86 -8.76 14.77 4.90
C LEU A 86 -8.10 14.59 3.55
N VAL A 87 -8.85 15.03 2.54
CA VAL A 87 -8.31 15.38 1.23
C VAL A 87 -7.34 16.54 1.47
N GLN A 88 -6.05 16.23 1.59
CA GLN A 88 -4.93 17.10 1.23
C GLN A 88 -3.94 16.23 0.48
#